data_AF-A0A9W6M3N6-F1
#
_entry.id   AF-A0A9W6M3N6-F1
#
_cell.length_a   1.000
_cell.length_b   1.000
_cell.length_c   1.000
_cell.angle_alpha   90.00
_cell.angle_beta   90.00
_cell.angle_gamma   90.00
#
_symmetry.space_group_name_H-M   'P 1'
#
loop_
_entity.id
_entity.type
_entity.pdbx_description
1 polymer ?
#
loop_
_entity_poly.entity_id
_entity_poly.type
_entity_poly.pdbx_seq_one_letter_code
_entity_poly.pdbx_strand_id
1 'polypeptide(L)'
;MLTVVTIAVVVAVCAVAGFAAWAMANSWWTETDPAPSADQQLADGQSRFDRAGVDFLTRQGVATVHLTGDTAATDLGLDADGVRRIEPLVPIGIEVVGSTGTISFGGVDDFGLATTADRVTRVDVLPAASGSWQTITADLRNRGAAWGWSEDEISALESELGDASRSAPGQTHTAALPGVTVDGIDVEAIVTIEADSGRVQLRYVLSR
;
A
#
# COMPACT_ATOMS: atom_id res chain seq x y z
N MET A 1 27.68 44.25 34.69
CA MET A 1 27.74 44.57 33.25
C MET A 1 27.64 43.27 32.48
N LEU A 2 26.51 43.00 31.81
CA LEU A 2 26.52 41.97 30.76
C LEU A 2 27.51 42.44 29.69
N THR A 3 28.50 41.61 29.35
CA THR A 3 29.41 41.94 28.28
C THR A 3 28.67 41.82 26.94
N VAL A 4 29.11 42.58 25.94
CA VAL A 4 28.57 42.51 24.56
C VAL A 4 28.54 41.06 24.05
N VAL A 5 29.50 40.25 24.49
CA VAL A 5 29.57 38.81 24.20
C VAL A 5 28.38 38.04 24.78
N THR A 6 28.01 38.27 26.04
CA THR A 6 26.86 37.57 26.64
C THR A 6 25.54 37.93 25.95
N ILE A 7 25.36 39.21 25.59
CA ILE A 7 24.17 39.67 24.85
C ILE A 7 24.12 39.01 23.45
N ALA A 8 25.24 39.00 22.73
CA ALA A 8 25.33 38.39 21.41
C ALA A 8 25.00 36.89 21.42
N VAL A 9 25.48 36.15 22.43
CA VAL A 9 25.18 34.71 22.58
C VAL A 9 23.70 34.48 22.85
N VAL A 10 23.08 35.25 23.76
CA VAL A 10 21.65 35.10 24.06
C VAL A 10 20.80 35.40 22.83
N VAL A 11 21.11 36.47 22.08
CA VAL A 11 20.39 36.80 20.85
C VAL A 11 20.54 35.70 19.80
N ALA A 12 21.74 35.13 19.63
CA ALA A 12 21.96 34.03 18.69
C ALA A 12 21.14 32.78 19.08
N VAL A 13 21.12 32.41 20.36
CA VAL A 13 20.32 31.27 20.84
C VAL A 13 18.83 31.52 20.64
N CYS A 14 18.33 32.72 20.96
CA CYS A 14 16.92 33.07 20.74
C CYS A 14 16.55 33.06 19.25
N ALA A 15 17.44 33.52 18.37
CA ALA A 15 17.21 33.50 16.93
C ALA A 15 17.17 32.06 16.39
N VAL A 16 18.09 31.19 16.81
CA VAL A 16 18.10 29.77 16.41
C VAL A 16 16.86 29.05 16.92
N ALA A 17 16.48 29.25 18.19
CA ALA A 17 15.30 28.64 18.78
C ALA A 17 14.00 29.12 18.11
N GLY A 18 13.90 30.43 17.83
CA GLY A 18 12.76 31.01 17.12
C GLY A 18 12.64 30.48 15.69
N PHE A 19 13.76 30.35 14.97
CA PHE A 19 13.79 29.77 13.63
C PHE A 19 13.39 28.29 13.64
N ALA A 20 13.89 27.50 14.59
CA ALA A 20 13.50 26.10 14.73
C ALA A 20 12.01 25.93 15.05
N ALA A 21 11.47 26.75 15.96
CA ALA A 21 10.05 26.73 16.28
C ALA A 21 9.18 27.15 15.09
N TRP A 22 9.59 28.17 14.34
CA TRP A 22 8.90 28.59 13.12
C TRP A 22 8.95 27.50 12.04
N ALA A 23 10.11 26.87 11.83
CA ALA A 23 10.25 25.77 10.88
C ALA A 23 9.40 24.55 11.26
N MET A 24 9.31 24.20 12.54
CA MET A 24 8.41 23.14 13.02
C MET A 24 6.93 23.50 12.86
N ALA A 25 6.56 24.77 13.08
CA ALA A 25 5.19 25.23 12.93
C ALA A 25 4.71 25.31 11.46
N ASN A 26 5.64 25.52 10.52
CA ASN A 26 5.41 25.52 9.08
C ASN A 26 5.94 24.24 8.42
N SER A 27 6.06 23.17 9.21
CA SER A 27 6.41 21.85 8.69
C SER A 27 5.17 21.24 8.07
N TRP A 28 5.32 20.45 7.01
CA TRP A 28 4.21 19.67 6.45
C TRP A 28 3.55 18.76 7.51
N TRP A 29 4.29 18.41 8.58
CA TRP A 29 3.78 17.68 9.74
C TRP A 29 2.74 18.42 10.59
N THR A 30 2.54 19.72 10.40
CA THR A 30 1.50 20.51 11.11
C THR A 30 0.36 20.96 10.18
N GLU A 31 0.49 20.78 8.87
CA GLU A 31 -0.52 21.18 7.87
C GLU A 31 -1.67 20.18 7.75
N THR A 32 -2.90 20.67 7.64
CA THR A 32 -4.10 19.80 7.56
C THR A 32 -4.24 19.09 6.21
N ASP A 33 -3.67 19.66 5.14
CA ASP A 33 -3.67 19.12 3.78
C ASP A 33 -2.35 19.48 3.09
N PRO A 34 -1.23 18.82 3.47
CA PRO A 34 0.08 19.16 2.96
C PRO A 34 0.22 18.77 1.50
N ALA A 35 0.67 19.70 0.67
CA ALA A 35 1.07 19.39 -0.70
C ALA A 35 2.35 18.52 -0.67
N PRO A 36 2.40 17.42 -1.43
CA PRO A 36 3.58 16.57 -1.47
C PRO A 36 4.78 17.31 -2.05
N SER A 37 5.95 17.10 -1.43
CA SER A 37 7.24 17.47 -2.01
C SER A 37 7.80 16.38 -2.92
N ALA A 38 8.83 16.69 -3.70
CA ALA A 38 9.40 15.79 -4.71
C ALA A 38 10.03 14.50 -4.13
N ASP A 39 10.35 14.49 -2.83
CA ASP A 39 10.80 13.33 -2.06
C ASP A 39 9.65 12.50 -1.47
N GLN A 40 8.39 12.92 -1.67
CA GLN A 40 7.18 12.23 -1.20
C GLN A 40 6.33 11.70 -2.35
N GLN A 41 6.23 12.47 -3.44
CA GLN A 41 5.53 12.10 -4.65
C GLN A 41 6.31 12.60 -5.88
N LEU A 42 6.33 11.80 -6.92
CA LEU A 42 6.86 12.23 -8.21
C LEU A 42 5.87 13.15 -8.94
N ALA A 43 6.37 13.87 -9.94
CA ALA A 43 5.58 14.85 -10.70
C ALA A 43 4.43 14.22 -11.50
N ASP A 44 4.49 12.91 -11.76
CA ASP A 44 3.43 12.14 -12.43
C ASP A 44 2.33 11.66 -11.47
N GLY A 45 2.44 11.98 -10.18
CA GLY A 45 1.50 11.55 -9.15
C GLY A 45 1.84 10.21 -8.50
N GLN A 46 2.92 9.53 -8.91
CA GLN A 46 3.32 8.28 -8.29
C GLN A 46 3.94 8.53 -6.91
N SER A 47 3.52 7.75 -5.91
CA SER A 47 4.07 7.84 -4.56
C SER A 47 5.51 7.35 -4.52
N ARG A 48 6.33 7.96 -3.64
CA ARG A 48 7.65 7.43 -3.30
C ARG A 48 7.55 6.45 -2.13
N PHE A 49 8.40 5.43 -2.16
CA PHE A 49 8.45 4.33 -1.20
C PHE A 49 9.79 4.25 -0.46
N ASP A 50 10.55 5.34 -0.49
CA ASP A 50 11.60 5.58 0.49
C ASP A 50 10.99 6.01 1.84
N ARG A 51 11.85 6.24 2.85
CA ARG A 51 11.39 6.57 4.20
C ARG A 51 10.50 7.81 4.24
N ALA A 52 10.87 8.87 3.54
CA ALA A 52 10.14 10.14 3.57
C ALA A 52 8.78 9.99 2.86
N GLY A 53 8.75 9.27 1.75
CA GLY A 53 7.50 8.94 1.05
C GLY A 53 6.55 8.12 1.92
N VAL A 54 7.02 7.04 2.55
CA VAL A 54 6.16 6.19 3.43
C VAL A 54 5.63 6.97 4.64
N ASP A 55 6.45 7.83 5.24
CA ASP A 55 6.02 8.72 6.33
C ASP A 55 4.90 9.68 5.85
N PHE A 56 4.99 10.17 4.62
CA PHE A 56 3.96 11.02 4.00
C PHE A 56 2.68 10.25 3.68
N LEU A 57 2.77 9.03 3.13
CA LEU A 57 1.61 8.16 2.83
C LEU A 57 0.71 7.97 4.04
N THR A 58 1.33 7.77 5.22
CA THR A 58 0.62 7.61 6.49
C THR A 58 -0.23 8.83 6.85
N ARG A 59 0.17 10.03 6.42
CA ARG A 59 -0.58 11.26 6.65
C ARG A 59 -1.59 11.54 5.56
N GLN A 60 -1.20 11.38 4.30
CA GLN A 60 -2.05 11.63 3.13
C GLN A 60 -3.20 10.61 3.05
N GLY A 61 -2.96 9.38 3.50
CA GLY A 61 -3.95 8.32 3.54
C GLY A 61 -4.17 7.62 2.20
N VAL A 62 -3.30 7.81 1.20
CA VAL A 62 -3.36 7.10 -0.09
C VAL A 62 -1.97 6.89 -0.67
N ALA A 63 -1.70 5.71 -1.24
CA ALA A 63 -0.53 5.45 -2.08
C ALA A 63 -0.96 5.18 -3.53
N THR A 64 -0.29 5.84 -4.47
CA THR A 64 -0.55 5.68 -5.91
C THR A 64 0.63 4.96 -6.56
N VAL A 65 0.36 3.84 -7.23
CA VAL A 65 1.34 2.97 -7.89
C VAL A 65 0.98 2.83 -9.37
N HIS A 66 1.90 3.14 -10.26
CA HIS A 66 1.73 2.93 -11.70
C HIS A 66 2.39 1.60 -12.10
N LEU A 67 1.62 0.61 -12.55
CA LEU A 67 2.15 -0.66 -13.06
C LEU A 67 2.56 -0.58 -14.53
N THR A 68 2.03 0.40 -15.26
CA THR A 68 2.29 0.60 -16.69
C THR A 68 3.24 1.76 -16.97
N GLY A 69 3.66 2.48 -15.93
CA GLY A 69 4.56 3.63 -16.04
C GLY A 69 5.99 3.24 -16.41
N ASP A 70 6.72 4.20 -16.98
CA ASP A 70 8.13 4.05 -17.35
C ASP A 70 9.10 4.51 -16.25
N THR A 71 8.58 4.92 -15.10
CA THR A 71 9.35 5.37 -13.93
C THR A 71 10.22 4.24 -13.39
N ALA A 72 11.49 4.55 -13.11
CA ALA A 72 12.40 3.59 -12.51
C ALA A 72 11.99 3.26 -11.08
N ALA A 73 12.07 1.98 -10.70
CA ALA A 73 11.81 1.54 -9.33
C ALA A 73 12.75 2.26 -8.34
N THR A 74 14.01 2.45 -8.72
CA THR A 74 14.99 3.22 -7.94
C THR A 74 14.62 4.69 -7.77
N ASP A 75 13.99 5.32 -8.76
CA ASP A 75 13.47 6.69 -8.63
C ASP A 75 12.30 6.77 -7.64
N LEU A 76 11.56 5.67 -7.46
CA LEU A 76 10.53 5.50 -6.42
C LEU A 76 11.10 5.16 -5.05
N GLY A 77 12.42 5.04 -4.92
CA GLY A 77 13.07 4.62 -3.68
C GLY A 77 13.03 3.12 -3.42
N LEU A 78 12.62 2.31 -4.39
CA LEU A 78 12.62 0.84 -4.33
C LEU A 78 13.96 0.26 -4.81
N ASP A 79 14.16 -1.03 -4.56
CA ASP A 79 15.27 -1.77 -5.14
C ASP A 79 14.97 -2.09 -6.62
N ALA A 80 15.98 -2.12 -7.48
CA ALA A 80 15.80 -2.38 -8.92
C ALA A 80 15.20 -3.78 -9.20
N ASP A 81 15.59 -4.76 -8.39
CA ASP A 81 15.03 -6.11 -8.38
C ASP A 81 14.79 -6.52 -6.92
N GLY A 82 13.54 -6.79 -6.56
CA GLY A 82 13.23 -7.16 -5.19
C GLY A 82 11.74 -7.14 -4.86
N VAL A 83 11.45 -7.38 -3.59
CA VAL A 83 10.12 -7.25 -3.03
C VAL A 83 10.22 -6.38 -1.79
N ARG A 84 9.41 -5.33 -1.73
CA ARG A 84 9.27 -4.49 -0.54
C ARG A 84 7.87 -4.59 0.01
N ARG A 85 7.78 -4.87 1.30
CA ARG A 85 6.52 -4.84 2.04
C ARG A 85 6.42 -3.55 2.84
N ILE A 86 5.24 -2.96 2.85
CA ILE A 86 4.97 -1.66 3.46
C ILE A 86 3.76 -1.83 4.38
N GLU A 87 3.97 -1.47 5.64
CA GLU A 87 2.98 -1.48 6.71
C GLU A 87 2.81 -0.03 7.20
N PRO A 88 1.83 0.71 6.66
CA PRO A 88 1.54 2.07 7.09
C PRO A 88 1.15 2.12 8.57
N LEU A 89 1.37 3.25 9.26
CA LEU A 89 0.99 3.36 10.69
C LEU A 89 -0.53 3.40 10.91
N VAL A 90 -1.29 3.78 9.88
CA VAL A 90 -2.75 3.77 9.86
C VAL A 90 -3.22 3.18 8.53
N PRO A 91 -4.41 2.55 8.46
CA PRO A 91 -4.94 2.04 7.21
C PRO A 91 -5.03 3.16 6.15
N ILE A 92 -4.54 2.90 4.94
CA ILE A 92 -4.54 3.86 3.81
C ILE A 92 -5.31 3.33 2.60
N GLY A 93 -5.61 4.20 1.65
CA GLY A 93 -6.00 3.79 0.30
C GLY A 93 -4.79 3.34 -0.54
N ILE A 94 -5.01 2.42 -1.47
CA ILE A 94 -4.03 2.09 -2.53
C ILE A 94 -4.72 2.27 -3.87
N GLU A 95 -4.11 3.05 -4.75
CA GLU A 95 -4.53 3.25 -6.13
C GLU A 95 -3.49 2.62 -7.06
N VAL A 96 -3.90 1.63 -7.83
CA VAL A 96 -3.06 0.96 -8.81
C VAL A 96 -3.49 1.40 -10.20
N VAL A 97 -2.63 2.18 -10.85
CA VAL A 97 -2.89 2.75 -12.17
C VAL A 97 -2.40 1.78 -13.25
N GLY A 98 -3.34 1.34 -14.06
CA GLY A 98 -3.16 0.45 -15.21
C GLY A 98 -2.92 1.23 -16.51
N SER A 99 -3.19 0.60 -17.65
CA SER A 99 -3.05 1.29 -18.95
C SER A 99 -4.32 2.01 -19.37
N THR A 100 -5.48 1.59 -18.85
CA THR A 100 -6.78 2.14 -19.25
C THR A 100 -7.61 2.69 -18.08
N GLY A 101 -7.15 2.52 -16.84
CA GLY A 101 -7.90 2.89 -15.65
C GLY A 101 -7.12 2.71 -14.35
N THR A 102 -7.82 2.85 -13.23
CA THR A 102 -7.25 2.79 -11.88
C THR A 102 -8.07 1.84 -11.02
N ILE A 103 -7.39 0.91 -10.36
CA ILE A 103 -7.98 0.00 -9.37
C ILE A 103 -7.70 0.54 -7.97
N SER A 104 -8.75 0.76 -7.17
CA SER A 104 -8.63 1.31 -5.82
C SER A 104 -8.98 0.29 -4.73
N PHE A 105 -8.25 0.38 -3.63
CA PHE A 105 -8.51 -0.30 -2.37
C PHE A 105 -8.53 0.72 -1.24
N GLY A 106 -9.47 0.59 -0.30
CA GLY A 106 -9.53 1.42 0.90
C GLY A 106 -9.20 0.61 2.13
N GLY A 107 -8.61 1.26 3.15
CA GLY A 107 -8.33 0.65 4.45
C GLY A 107 -7.30 -0.48 4.39
N VAL A 108 -6.27 -0.33 3.57
CA VAL A 108 -5.16 -1.27 3.42
C VAL A 108 -4.17 -1.04 4.56
N ASP A 109 -4.01 -2.07 5.39
CA ASP A 109 -3.02 -2.09 6.48
C ASP A 109 -1.65 -2.57 6.01
N ASP A 110 -1.61 -3.26 4.87
CA ASP A 110 -0.40 -3.92 4.37
C ASP A 110 -0.47 -4.08 2.86
N PHE A 111 0.61 -3.68 2.19
CA PHE A 111 0.80 -3.96 0.77
C PHE A 111 2.26 -4.26 0.44
N GLY A 112 2.48 -4.95 -0.67
CA GLY A 112 3.79 -5.29 -1.21
C GLY A 112 3.96 -4.75 -2.62
N LEU A 113 5.20 -4.40 -2.96
CA LEU A 113 5.62 -4.01 -4.29
C LEU A 113 6.74 -4.95 -4.72
N ALA A 114 6.59 -5.58 -5.89
CA ALA A 114 7.66 -6.34 -6.51
C ALA A 114 8.22 -5.56 -7.70
N THR A 115 9.54 -5.57 -7.82
CA THR A 115 10.27 -4.91 -8.88
C THR A 115 11.13 -5.90 -9.65
N THR A 116 11.23 -5.69 -10.95
CA THR A 116 12.11 -6.45 -11.84
C THR A 116 12.61 -5.54 -12.93
N ALA A 117 13.91 -5.61 -13.23
CA ALA A 117 14.58 -4.76 -14.22
C ALA A 117 14.28 -3.27 -14.00
N ASP A 118 14.31 -2.83 -12.73
CA ASP A 118 14.09 -1.45 -12.30
C ASP A 118 12.69 -0.90 -12.66
N ARG A 119 11.68 -1.78 -12.66
CA ARG A 119 10.26 -1.43 -12.86
C ARG A 119 9.41 -2.14 -11.84
N VAL A 120 8.33 -1.50 -11.39
CA VAL A 120 7.31 -2.17 -10.57
C VAL A 120 6.52 -3.11 -11.48
N THR A 121 6.54 -4.40 -11.17
CA THR A 121 5.86 -5.45 -11.95
C THR A 121 4.67 -6.04 -11.23
N ARG A 122 4.58 -5.87 -9.91
CA ARG A 122 3.50 -6.42 -9.10
C ARG A 122 3.19 -5.55 -7.88
N VAL A 123 1.90 -5.43 -7.58
CA VAL A 123 1.38 -4.90 -6.32
C VAL A 123 0.59 -5.99 -5.63
N ASP A 124 0.98 -6.32 -4.41
CA ASP A 124 0.29 -7.26 -3.54
C ASP A 124 -0.53 -6.47 -2.51
N VAL A 125 -1.86 -6.55 -2.49
CA VAL A 125 -2.70 -5.78 -1.56
C VAL A 125 -3.41 -6.72 -0.59
N LEU A 126 -3.27 -6.45 0.72
CA LEU A 126 -4.11 -7.04 1.75
C LEU A 126 -5.29 -6.09 2.03
N PRO A 127 -6.50 -6.34 1.49
CA PRO A 127 -7.62 -5.43 1.64
C PRO A 127 -8.19 -5.46 3.06
N ALA A 128 -8.90 -4.39 3.44
CA ALA A 128 -9.65 -4.30 4.70
C ALA A 128 -10.65 -5.45 4.92
N ALA A 129 -11.14 -6.05 3.83
CA ALA A 129 -12.06 -7.19 3.86
C ALA A 129 -11.40 -8.50 4.33
N SER A 130 -10.08 -8.55 4.40
CA SER A 130 -9.31 -9.71 4.90
C SER A 130 -9.60 -9.95 6.39
N GLY A 131 -9.53 -11.21 6.82
CA GLY A 131 -9.64 -11.59 8.24
C GLY A 131 -10.86 -12.45 8.60
N SER A 132 -11.93 -12.44 7.78
CA SER A 132 -13.05 -13.37 7.95
C SER A 132 -13.60 -13.82 6.60
N TRP A 133 -14.08 -15.06 6.54
CA TRP A 133 -14.67 -15.58 5.30
C TRP A 133 -15.86 -14.73 4.82
N GLN A 134 -16.73 -14.33 5.75
CA GLN A 134 -17.91 -13.52 5.41
C GLN A 134 -17.55 -12.19 4.73
N THR A 135 -16.55 -11.47 5.25
CA THR A 135 -16.11 -10.19 4.66
C THR A 135 -15.37 -10.40 3.34
N ILE A 136 -14.56 -11.46 3.25
CA ILE A 136 -13.86 -11.85 2.02
C ILE A 136 -14.86 -12.14 0.90
N THR A 137 -15.85 -13.02 1.12
CA THR A 137 -16.81 -13.37 0.07
C THR A 137 -17.68 -12.17 -0.32
N ALA A 138 -18.01 -11.28 0.61
CA ALA A 138 -18.73 -10.04 0.30
C ALA A 138 -17.91 -9.11 -0.63
N ASP A 139 -16.61 -8.94 -0.35
CA ASP A 139 -15.71 -8.16 -1.21
C ASP A 139 -15.49 -8.82 -2.57
N LEU A 140 -15.27 -10.14 -2.61
CA LEU A 140 -15.13 -10.91 -3.85
C LEU A 140 -16.37 -10.81 -4.73
N ARG A 141 -17.58 -10.89 -4.17
CA ARG A 141 -18.83 -10.72 -4.94
C ARG A 141 -19.00 -9.29 -5.46
N ASN A 142 -18.70 -8.30 -4.61
CA ASN A 142 -18.80 -6.89 -5.00
C ASN A 142 -17.83 -6.55 -6.14
N ARG A 143 -16.58 -7.02 -6.07
CA ARG A 143 -15.58 -6.84 -7.13
C ARG A 143 -15.84 -7.73 -8.32
N GLY A 144 -16.26 -8.97 -8.13
CA GLY A 144 -16.60 -9.94 -9.18
C GLY A 144 -17.65 -9.41 -10.15
N ALA A 145 -18.65 -8.67 -9.67
CA ALA A 145 -19.63 -8.01 -10.52
C ALA A 145 -19.00 -6.99 -11.50
N ALA A 146 -17.88 -6.37 -11.15
CA ALA A 146 -17.16 -5.43 -12.00
C ALA A 146 -16.01 -6.09 -12.79
N TRP A 147 -15.36 -7.10 -12.22
CA TRP A 147 -14.11 -7.69 -12.73
C TRP A 147 -14.31 -8.97 -13.52
N GLY A 148 -15.47 -9.63 -13.38
CA GLY A 148 -15.88 -10.78 -14.19
C GLY A 148 -15.93 -12.12 -13.47
N TRP A 149 -15.64 -12.19 -12.17
CA TRP A 149 -15.82 -13.42 -11.40
C TRP A 149 -17.30 -13.75 -11.18
N SER A 150 -17.65 -14.99 -11.47
CA SER A 150 -18.99 -15.53 -11.28
C SER A 150 -19.22 -16.03 -9.86
N GLU A 151 -20.48 -16.14 -9.46
CA GLU A 151 -20.87 -16.72 -8.17
C GLU A 151 -20.47 -18.20 -8.06
N ASP A 152 -20.44 -18.92 -9.18
CA ASP A 152 -20.03 -20.32 -9.23
C ASP A 152 -18.53 -20.47 -8.93
N GLU A 153 -17.68 -19.58 -9.45
CA GLU A 153 -16.24 -19.56 -9.15
C GLU A 153 -15.97 -19.23 -7.68
N ILE A 154 -16.69 -18.26 -7.12
CA ILE A 154 -16.58 -17.90 -5.70
C ILE A 154 -17.05 -19.05 -4.80
N SER A 155 -18.13 -19.74 -5.18
CA SER A 155 -18.64 -20.92 -4.46
C SER A 155 -17.71 -22.13 -4.57
N ALA A 156 -17.04 -22.29 -5.71
CA ALA A 156 -16.02 -23.32 -5.91
C ALA A 156 -14.80 -23.07 -5.01
N LEU A 157 -14.35 -21.81 -4.92
CA LEU A 157 -13.28 -21.41 -4.01
C LEU A 157 -13.61 -21.72 -2.55
N GLU A 158 -14.84 -21.43 -2.12
CA GLU A 158 -15.33 -21.76 -0.77
C GLU A 158 -15.25 -23.26 -0.48
N SER A 159 -15.73 -24.05 -1.44
CA SER A 159 -15.79 -25.50 -1.33
C SER A 159 -14.39 -26.09 -1.26
N GLU A 160 -13.47 -25.63 -2.13
CA GLU A 160 -12.08 -26.05 -2.15
C GLU A 160 -11.38 -25.78 -0.81
N LEU A 161 -11.47 -24.55 -0.29
CA LEU A 161 -10.87 -24.19 1.00
C LEU A 161 -11.49 -24.97 2.17
N GLY A 162 -12.80 -25.18 2.13
CA GLY A 162 -13.53 -25.97 3.12
C GLY A 162 -13.11 -27.44 3.12
N ASP A 163 -12.95 -28.05 1.94
CA ASP A 163 -12.50 -29.43 1.78
C ASP A 163 -11.02 -29.60 2.16
N ALA A 164 -10.17 -28.64 1.80
CA ALA A 164 -8.76 -28.61 2.17
C ALA A 164 -8.60 -28.53 3.70
N SER A 165 -9.34 -27.62 4.35
CA SER A 165 -9.32 -27.47 5.81
C SER A 165 -9.77 -28.74 6.55
N ARG A 166 -10.77 -29.46 6.02
CA ARG A 166 -11.27 -30.72 6.60
C ARG A 166 -10.32 -31.91 6.38
N SER A 167 -9.70 -31.99 5.21
CA SER A 167 -8.86 -33.14 4.83
C SER A 167 -7.45 -33.09 5.43
N ALA A 168 -6.93 -31.90 5.69
CA ALA A 168 -5.60 -31.68 6.25
C ALA A 168 -5.63 -30.58 7.34
N PRO A 169 -6.16 -30.89 8.54
CA PRO A 169 -6.24 -29.92 9.62
C PRO A 169 -4.85 -29.50 10.10
N GLY A 170 -4.68 -28.20 10.40
CA GLY A 170 -3.41 -27.63 10.88
C GLY A 170 -2.36 -27.42 9.79
N GLN A 171 -2.76 -27.38 8.51
CA GLN A 171 -1.90 -26.97 7.39
C GLN A 171 -2.37 -25.64 6.80
N THR A 172 -1.44 -24.91 6.20
CA THR A 172 -1.78 -23.69 5.47
C THR A 172 -2.36 -24.09 4.12
N HIS A 173 -3.55 -23.58 3.83
CA HIS A 173 -4.25 -23.85 2.58
C HIS A 173 -4.38 -22.57 1.79
N THR A 174 -4.09 -22.62 0.50
CA THR A 174 -4.17 -21.47 -0.39
C THR A 174 -4.92 -21.88 -1.64
N ALA A 175 -5.91 -21.09 -2.01
CA ALA A 175 -6.65 -21.23 -3.26
C ALA A 175 -6.83 -19.85 -3.89
N ALA A 176 -7.05 -19.80 -5.20
CA ALA A 176 -7.18 -18.56 -5.94
C ALA A 176 -8.37 -18.62 -6.91
N LEU A 177 -9.01 -17.47 -7.13
CA LEU A 177 -9.91 -17.33 -8.27
C LEU A 177 -9.12 -17.32 -9.58
N PRO A 178 -9.75 -17.69 -10.71
CA PRO A 178 -9.15 -17.49 -12.03
C PRO A 178 -8.70 -16.04 -12.22
N GLY A 179 -7.52 -15.84 -12.81
CA GLY A 179 -7.00 -14.52 -13.13
C GLY A 179 -7.93 -13.79 -14.12
N VAL A 180 -8.12 -12.49 -13.90
CA VAL A 180 -8.91 -11.60 -14.76
C VAL A 180 -8.10 -10.37 -15.13
N THR A 181 -8.32 -9.81 -16.31
CA THR A 181 -7.68 -8.55 -16.70
C THR A 181 -8.66 -7.40 -16.51
N VAL A 182 -8.30 -6.43 -15.67
CA VAL A 182 -9.09 -5.24 -15.34
C VAL A 182 -8.22 -4.02 -15.58
N ASP A 183 -8.69 -3.08 -16.40
CA ASP A 183 -7.96 -1.85 -16.72
C ASP A 183 -6.53 -2.05 -17.28
N GLY A 184 -6.31 -3.19 -17.94
CA GLY A 184 -5.01 -3.61 -18.46
C GLY A 184 -4.02 -4.07 -17.38
N ILE A 185 -4.52 -4.46 -16.22
CA ILE A 185 -3.81 -5.10 -15.12
C ILE A 185 -4.34 -6.52 -14.97
N ASP A 186 -3.46 -7.50 -14.86
CA ASP A 186 -3.83 -8.87 -14.50
C ASP A 186 -4.03 -8.95 -12.99
N VAL A 187 -5.20 -9.44 -12.58
CA VAL A 187 -5.64 -9.47 -11.19
C VAL A 187 -5.95 -10.90 -10.78
N GLU A 188 -5.32 -11.34 -9.70
CA GLU A 188 -5.61 -12.59 -9.02
C GLU A 188 -6.11 -12.30 -7.60
N ALA A 189 -7.13 -13.05 -7.16
CA ALA A 189 -7.58 -13.04 -5.77
C ALA A 189 -7.18 -14.36 -5.11
N ILE A 190 -6.27 -14.27 -4.14
CA ILE A 190 -5.72 -15.41 -3.43
C ILE A 190 -6.26 -15.41 -2.01
N VAL A 191 -6.85 -16.51 -1.58
CA VAL A 191 -7.30 -16.72 -0.21
C VAL A 191 -6.45 -17.78 0.46
N THR A 192 -5.95 -17.45 1.64
CA THR A 192 -5.11 -18.32 2.46
C THR A 192 -5.75 -18.56 3.82
N ILE A 193 -5.84 -19.81 4.25
CA ILE A 193 -6.15 -20.21 5.61
C ILE A 193 -4.83 -20.61 6.28
N GLU A 194 -4.40 -19.88 7.29
CA GLU A 194 -3.14 -20.14 7.99
C GLU A 194 -3.22 -21.35 8.93
N ALA A 195 -2.20 -22.20 8.89
CA ALA A 195 -2.09 -23.40 9.74
C ALA A 195 -2.25 -23.13 11.24
N ASP A 196 -1.54 -22.12 11.75
CA ASP A 196 -1.35 -21.93 13.19
C ASP A 196 -2.49 -21.18 13.85
N SER A 197 -3.10 -20.25 13.11
CA SER A 197 -4.10 -19.32 13.62
C SER A 197 -5.52 -19.66 13.14
N GLY A 198 -5.64 -20.45 12.07
CA GLY A 198 -6.90 -20.63 11.34
C GLY A 198 -7.41 -19.33 10.69
N ARG A 199 -6.60 -18.27 10.68
CA ARG A 199 -6.96 -16.97 10.11
C ARG A 199 -7.10 -17.11 8.61
N VAL A 200 -8.20 -16.55 8.08
CA VAL A 200 -8.45 -16.47 6.65
C VAL A 200 -7.99 -15.10 6.15
N GLN A 201 -7.09 -15.08 5.18
CA GLN A 201 -6.58 -13.88 4.56
C GLN A 201 -6.93 -13.85 3.08
N LEU A 202 -7.37 -12.69 2.60
CA LEU A 202 -7.50 -12.39 1.18
C LEU A 202 -6.32 -11.52 0.77
N ARG A 203 -5.72 -11.80 -0.39
CA ARG A 203 -4.71 -10.95 -1.03
C ARG A 203 -5.08 -10.79 -2.50
N TYR A 204 -5.08 -9.55 -2.97
CA TYR A 204 -5.12 -9.26 -4.39
C TYR A 204 -3.69 -9.13 -4.91
N VAL A 205 -3.40 -9.81 -6.01
CA VAL A 205 -2.14 -9.70 -6.74
C VAL A 205 -2.45 -8.99 -8.05
N LEU A 206 -1.86 -7.82 -8.23
CA LEU A 206 -2.02 -6.99 -9.43
C LEU A 206 -0.70 -6.97 -10.17
N SER A 207 -0.67 -7.46 -11.41
CA SER A 207 0.54 -7.57 -12.22
C SER A 207 0.34 -7.09 -13.65
N ARG A 208 1.47 -6.91 -14.35
CA ARG A 208 1.54 -6.60 -15.78
C ARG A 208 2.30 -7.69 -16.52
#